data_AF-A0A5J4PD20-F1
#
_entry.id   AF-A0A5J4PD20-F1
#
_cell.length_a   1.000
_cell.length_b   1.000
_cell.length_c   1.000
_cell.angle_alpha   90.00
_cell.angle_beta   90.00
_cell.angle_gamma   90.00
#
_symmetry.space_group_name_H-M   'P 1'
#
loop_
_entity.id
_entity.type
_entity.pdbx_description
1 polymer ?
#
loop_
_entity_poly.entity_id
_entity_poly.type
_entity_poly.pdbx_seq_one_letter_code
_entity_poly.pdbx_strand_id
1 'polypeptide(L)'
;MSFFLGNMNESLSPLTDKIWQRYGYNTTENKKSFSNVLFGFLGLPIVKGDANITFHQILRLLYIDQDSPTNSLFYYEQFDSQLTRETVSDLLLGVYNEELYEKKKRLISAEKELDNTKSEIKAISIFLSDPLMLNPNHIKAMIDSKEKEISEKQNEIIGIGS
;
A
#
# COMPACT_ATOMS: atom_id res chain seq x y z
N MET A 1 13.12 -5.40 17.89
CA MET A 1 14.15 -6.46 17.86
C MET A 1 15.46 -5.89 18.39
N SER A 2 16.25 -6.66 19.13
CA SER A 2 17.60 -6.24 19.54
C SER A 2 18.64 -7.13 18.86
N PHE A 3 19.73 -6.53 18.40
CA PHE A 3 20.86 -7.25 17.82
C PHE A 3 22.12 -6.95 18.62
N PHE A 4 22.97 -7.96 18.76
CA PHE A 4 24.31 -7.83 19.26
C PHE A 4 25.29 -8.18 18.14
N LEU A 5 26.25 -7.29 17.89
CA LEU A 5 27.25 -7.49 16.84
C LEU A 5 28.56 -7.98 17.46
N GLY A 6 28.72 -9.30 17.55
CA GLY A 6 29.88 -9.94 18.16
C GLY A 6 29.67 -11.42 18.40
N ASN A 7 30.56 -12.03 19.15
CA ASN A 7 30.46 -13.44 19.53
C ASN A 7 29.54 -13.62 20.76
N MET A 8 29.13 -14.87 21.01
CA MET A 8 28.18 -15.19 22.08
C MET A 8 28.70 -14.77 23.47
N ASN A 9 29.99 -14.98 23.74
CA ASN A 9 30.59 -14.64 25.04
C ASN A 9 30.58 -13.13 25.30
N GLU A 10 30.90 -12.31 24.29
CA GLU A 10 30.79 -10.84 24.37
C GLU A 10 29.33 -10.41 24.61
N SER A 11 28.35 -11.13 24.07
CA SER A 11 26.93 -10.77 24.24
C SER A 11 26.42 -10.97 25.67
N LEU A 12 26.98 -11.95 26.40
CA LEU A 12 26.65 -12.28 27.79
C LEU A 12 27.31 -11.32 28.79
N SER A 13 28.42 -10.70 28.41
CA SER A 13 29.16 -9.73 29.22
C SER A 13 29.65 -8.59 28.32
N PRO A 14 28.72 -7.70 27.90
CA PRO A 14 29.02 -6.66 26.92
C PRO A 14 30.03 -5.66 27.48
N LEU A 15 31.07 -5.39 26.69
CA LEU A 15 32.02 -4.31 26.93
C LEU A 15 31.35 -2.96 26.66
N THR A 16 31.87 -1.87 27.23
CA THR A 16 31.29 -0.51 27.12
C THR A 16 31.11 -0.04 25.67
N ASP A 17 31.94 -0.54 24.76
CA ASP A 17 31.98 -0.21 23.33
C ASP A 17 31.04 -1.08 22.47
N LYS A 18 30.63 -2.26 22.96
CA LYS A 18 29.71 -3.17 22.25
C LYS A 18 28.48 -3.46 23.09
N ILE A 19 27.44 -2.67 22.85
CA ILE A 19 26.14 -2.84 23.50
C ILE A 19 25.09 -3.38 22.54
N TRP A 20 24.09 -4.04 23.11
CA TRP A 20 22.89 -4.46 22.40
C TRP A 20 22.15 -3.27 21.78
N GLN A 21 21.88 -3.33 20.48
CA GLN A 21 21.21 -2.26 19.75
C GLN A 21 19.77 -2.66 19.44
N ARG A 22 18.80 -1.80 19.80
CA ARG A 22 17.37 -2.04 19.60
C ARG A 22 16.85 -1.29 18.38
N TYR A 23 16.20 -2.02 17.48
CA TYR A 23 15.55 -1.50 16.29
C TYR A 23 14.04 -1.74 16.32
N GLY A 24 13.30 -0.75 15.83
CA GLY A 24 11.84 -0.77 15.72
C GLY A 24 11.36 -1.31 14.38
N TYR A 25 10.04 -1.26 14.18
CA TYR A 25 9.37 -1.72 12.95
C TYR A 25 9.54 -0.73 11.78
N ASN A 26 9.54 0.57 12.08
CA ASN A 26 9.50 1.61 11.05
C ASN A 26 10.91 1.99 10.59
N THR A 27 11.01 2.28 9.30
CA THR A 27 12.17 2.92 8.69
C THR A 27 11.87 4.40 8.51
N THR A 28 12.81 5.27 8.90
CA THR A 28 12.82 6.69 8.56
C THR A 28 14.17 7.03 7.91
N GLU A 29 14.33 8.24 7.39
CA GLU A 29 15.61 8.69 6.80
C GLU A 29 16.80 8.48 7.75
N ASN A 30 16.58 8.70 9.04
CA ASN A 30 17.62 8.64 10.07
C ASN A 30 17.63 7.32 10.88
N LYS A 31 16.67 6.41 10.66
CA LYS A 31 16.52 5.20 11.48
C LYS A 31 16.17 3.98 10.65
N LYS A 32 16.96 2.92 10.80
CA LYS A 32 16.69 1.62 10.18
C LYS A 32 15.67 0.83 11.00
N SER A 33 14.76 0.14 10.31
CA SER A 33 13.94 -0.91 10.91
C SER A 33 14.77 -2.17 11.19
N PHE A 34 14.26 -3.07 12.03
CA PHE A 34 14.93 -4.35 12.24
C PHE A 34 15.01 -5.19 10.95
N SER A 35 14.02 -5.10 10.05
CA SER A 35 14.05 -5.77 8.75
C SER A 35 15.24 -5.29 7.92
N ASN A 36 15.47 -3.98 7.86
CA ASN A 36 16.60 -3.40 7.12
C ASN A 36 17.96 -3.80 7.70
N VAL A 37 18.05 -3.91 9.03
CA VAL A 37 19.28 -4.40 9.69
C VAL A 37 19.53 -5.86 9.33
N LEU A 38 18.49 -6.69 9.38
CA LEU A 38 18.59 -8.12 9.06
C LEU A 38 18.93 -8.35 7.58
N PHE A 39 18.36 -7.57 6.66
CA PHE A 39 18.74 -7.58 5.25
C PHE A 39 20.23 -7.24 5.06
N GLY A 40 20.73 -6.24 5.79
CA GLY A 40 22.16 -5.92 5.78
C GLY A 40 23.04 -7.09 6.19
N PHE A 41 22.63 -7.88 7.19
CA PHE A 41 23.37 -9.08 7.60
C PHE A 41 23.30 -10.22 6.59
N LEU A 42 22.19 -10.34 5.87
CA LEU A 42 21.99 -11.35 4.83
C LEU A 42 22.58 -10.96 3.47
N GLY A 43 23.17 -9.77 3.36
CA GLY A 43 23.66 -9.23 2.09
C GLY A 43 22.53 -8.89 1.10
N LEU A 44 21.30 -8.74 1.58
CA LEU A 44 20.15 -8.39 0.75
C LEU A 44 20.11 -6.87 0.51
N PRO A 45 19.81 -6.42 -0.72
CA PRO A 45 19.71 -5.01 -1.02
C PRO A 45 18.59 -4.38 -0.19
N ILE A 46 18.87 -3.23 0.43
CA ILE A 46 17.86 -2.49 1.19
C ILE A 46 17.01 -1.73 0.17
N VAL A 47 15.75 -2.13 0.03
CA VAL A 47 14.78 -1.40 -0.77
C VAL A 47 14.47 -0.08 -0.07
N LYS A 48 14.90 1.04 -0.65
CA LYS A 48 14.58 2.38 -0.17
C LYS A 48 13.24 2.82 -0.78
N GLY A 49 12.25 3.14 0.04
CA GLY A 49 11.00 3.73 -0.42
C GLY A 49 9.80 3.42 0.47
N ASP A 50 8.62 3.96 0.10
CA ASP A 50 7.35 3.76 0.81
C ASP A 50 6.94 2.28 0.97
N ALA A 51 7.44 1.40 0.11
CA ALA A 51 7.25 -0.04 0.26
C ALA A 51 8.52 -0.67 0.84
N ASN A 52 8.75 -0.44 2.14
CA ASN A 52 9.78 -1.18 2.85
C ASN A 52 9.39 -2.65 2.87
N ILE A 53 10.08 -3.49 2.08
CA ILE A 53 9.94 -4.93 2.20
C ILE A 53 10.28 -5.32 3.63
N THR A 54 9.43 -6.11 4.26
CA THR A 54 9.63 -6.58 5.63
C THR A 54 10.23 -7.97 5.63
N PHE A 55 10.96 -8.32 6.69
CA PHE A 55 11.44 -9.69 6.85
C PHE A 55 10.29 -10.71 6.90
N HIS A 56 9.11 -10.28 7.38
CA HIS A 56 7.90 -11.10 7.37
C HIS A 56 7.47 -11.51 5.94
N GLN A 57 7.56 -10.59 4.97
CA GLN A 57 7.21 -10.87 3.58
C GLN A 57 8.14 -11.90 2.93
N ILE A 58 9.44 -11.83 3.24
CA ILE A 58 10.42 -12.85 2.82
C ILE A 58 10.07 -14.21 3.43
N LEU A 59 9.87 -14.24 4.76
CA LEU A 59 9.54 -15.47 5.47
C LEU A 59 8.28 -16.14 4.93
N ARG A 60 7.26 -15.37 4.56
CA ARG A 60 6.02 -15.92 3.99
C ARG A 60 6.28 -16.70 2.69
N LEU A 61 7.15 -16.21 1.80
CA LEU A 61 7.52 -16.97 0.60
C LEU A 61 8.32 -18.23 0.94
N LEU A 62 9.27 -18.14 1.88
CA LEU A 62 10.07 -19.30 2.30
C LEU A 62 9.24 -20.39 3.00
N TYR A 63 8.23 -20.00 3.79
CA TYR A 63 7.36 -20.94 4.49
C TYR A 63 6.35 -21.63 3.58
N ILE A 64 5.98 -21.03 2.43
CA ILE A 64 5.10 -21.68 1.44
C ILE A 64 5.74 -22.96 0.88
N ASP A 65 7.07 -22.99 0.81
CA ASP A 65 7.84 -24.13 0.28
C ASP A 65 8.11 -25.23 1.32
N GLN A 66 7.72 -25.01 2.58
CA GLN A 66 7.78 -26.05 3.62
C GLN A 66 6.43 -26.76 3.67
N ASP A 67 6.41 -28.10 3.52
CA ASP A 67 5.23 -29.01 3.63
C ASP A 67 4.49 -28.98 5.00
N SER A 68 4.61 -27.89 5.75
CA SER A 68 3.95 -27.66 7.03
C SER A 68 2.44 -27.48 6.81
N PRO A 69 1.56 -27.98 7.70
CA PRO A 69 0.12 -27.74 7.59
C PRO A 69 -0.16 -26.22 7.71
N THR A 70 -0.41 -25.61 6.56
CA THR A 70 -0.40 -24.16 6.33
C THR A 70 -1.62 -23.41 6.89
N ASN A 71 -2.64 -24.12 7.41
CA ASN A 71 -3.92 -23.52 7.81
C ASN A 71 -3.82 -22.39 8.85
N SER A 72 -2.79 -22.36 9.69
CA SER A 72 -2.57 -21.27 10.67
C SER A 72 -1.80 -20.07 10.10
N LEU A 73 -0.98 -20.26 9.06
CA LEU A 73 -0.15 -19.20 8.47
C LEU A 73 -0.92 -18.38 7.42
N PHE A 74 -1.97 -18.97 6.86
CA PHE A 74 -2.88 -18.35 5.88
C PHE A 74 -4.07 -17.63 6.51
N TYR A 75 -4.11 -17.47 7.84
CA TYR A 75 -5.12 -16.62 8.48
C TYR A 75 -4.86 -15.14 8.15
N TYR A 76 -5.28 -14.77 6.93
CA TYR A 76 -5.76 -13.46 6.51
C TYR A 76 -4.92 -12.23 6.92
N GLU A 77 -3.80 -12.00 6.23
CA GLU A 77 -3.36 -10.63 5.98
C GLU A 77 -3.61 -10.27 4.51
N GLN A 78 -4.36 -9.18 4.30
CA GLN A 78 -4.74 -8.66 3.00
C GLN A 78 -3.50 -8.46 2.11
N PHE A 79 -3.40 -9.35 1.12
CA PHE A 79 -2.66 -9.32 -0.13
C PHE A 79 -1.56 -8.25 -0.25
N ASP A 80 -0.31 -8.70 -0.14
CA ASP A 80 0.81 -8.01 -0.80
C ASP A 80 0.38 -7.66 -2.23
N SER A 81 0.68 -6.44 -2.67
CA SER A 81 0.46 -6.07 -4.07
C SER A 81 1.24 -7.02 -4.99
N GLN A 82 0.80 -7.15 -6.24
CA GLN A 82 1.55 -7.94 -7.23
C GLN A 82 3.01 -7.45 -7.33
N LEU A 83 3.21 -6.13 -7.38
CA LEU A 83 4.53 -5.52 -7.39
C LEU A 83 5.37 -5.96 -6.18
N THR A 84 4.77 -5.98 -4.98
CA THR A 84 5.46 -6.42 -3.76
C THR A 84 5.91 -7.87 -3.86
N ARG A 85 5.04 -8.79 -4.30
CA ARG A 85 5.40 -10.22 -4.44
C ARG A 85 6.50 -10.46 -5.47
N GLU A 86 6.43 -9.78 -6.61
CA GLU A 86 7.49 -9.82 -7.63
C GLU A 86 8.80 -9.32 -7.05
N THR A 87 8.78 -8.18 -6.34
CA THR A 87 10.00 -7.59 -5.77
C THR A 87 10.64 -8.48 -4.71
N VAL A 88 9.85 -9.12 -3.84
CA VAL A 88 10.37 -10.08 -2.86
C VAL A 88 11.00 -11.28 -3.57
N SER A 89 10.39 -11.76 -4.67
CA SER A 89 10.93 -12.86 -5.47
C SER A 89 12.25 -12.49 -6.15
N ASP A 90 12.31 -11.32 -6.80
CA ASP A 90 13.52 -10.80 -7.44
C ASP A 90 14.67 -10.64 -6.44
N LEU A 91 14.34 -10.21 -5.22
CA LEU A 91 15.29 -10.05 -4.12
C LEU A 91 15.83 -11.40 -3.61
N LEU A 92 14.97 -12.42 -3.49
CA LEU A 92 15.39 -13.78 -3.12
C LEU A 92 16.22 -14.47 -4.21
N LEU A 93 15.90 -14.22 -5.48
CA LEU A 93 16.63 -14.74 -6.63
C LEU A 93 17.92 -13.95 -6.93
N GLY A 94 18.17 -12.83 -6.25
CA GLY A 94 19.35 -11.99 -6.45
C GLY A 94 19.35 -11.19 -7.75
N VAL A 95 18.19 -11.06 -8.41
CA VAL A 95 18.02 -10.33 -9.68
C VAL A 95 17.34 -8.96 -9.48
N TYR A 96 17.17 -8.54 -8.23
CA TYR A 96 16.54 -7.26 -7.89
C TYR A 96 17.25 -6.07 -8.55
N ASN A 97 16.45 -5.21 -9.17
CA ASN A 97 16.90 -3.96 -9.79
C ASN A 97 16.03 -2.79 -9.29
N GLU A 98 16.66 -1.85 -8.59
CA GLU A 98 16.00 -0.68 -8.00
C GLU A 98 15.37 0.24 -9.05
N GLU A 99 16.04 0.44 -10.19
CA GLU A 99 15.50 1.27 -11.28
C GLU A 99 14.22 0.64 -11.85
N LEU A 100 14.25 -0.67 -12.14
CA LEU A 100 13.09 -1.39 -12.65
C LEU A 100 11.90 -1.29 -11.69
N TYR A 101 12.16 -1.44 -10.39
CA TYR A 101 11.14 -1.31 -9.36
C TYR A 101 10.48 0.08 -9.38
N GLU A 102 11.27 1.16 -9.41
CA GLU A 102 10.74 2.52 -9.47
C GLU A 102 9.98 2.80 -10.77
N LYS A 103 10.44 2.26 -11.92
CA LYS A 103 9.68 2.36 -13.19
C LYS A 103 8.33 1.65 -13.09
N LYS A 104 8.27 0.43 -12.54
CA LYS A 104 7.00 -0.30 -12.32
C LYS A 104 6.07 0.48 -11.39
N LYS A 105 6.59 1.06 -10.31
CA LYS A 105 5.82 1.90 -9.39
C LYS A 105 5.25 3.14 -10.08
N ARG A 106 6.06 3.84 -10.89
CA ARG A 106 5.58 5.00 -11.66
C ARG A 106 4.55 4.62 -12.72
N LEU A 107 4.69 3.45 -13.34
CA LEU A 107 3.71 2.94 -14.30
C LEU A 107 2.33 2.81 -13.64
N ILE A 108 2.26 2.15 -12.48
CA ILE A 108 1.00 1.96 -11.73
C ILE A 108 0.36 3.31 -11.36
N SER A 109 1.16 4.30 -10.93
CA SER A 109 0.61 5.63 -10.60
C SER A 109 0.14 6.39 -11.85
N ALA A 110 0.89 6.32 -12.95
CA ALA A 110 0.51 6.94 -14.21
C ALA A 110 -0.75 6.33 -14.82
N GLU A 111 -0.94 5.00 -14.72
CA GLU A 111 -2.17 4.33 -15.15
C GLU A 111 -3.38 4.81 -14.36
N LYS A 112 -3.23 4.97 -13.05
CA LYS A 112 -4.29 5.50 -12.19
C LYS A 112 -4.61 6.96 -12.50
N GLU A 113 -3.60 7.80 -12.72
CA GLU A 113 -3.78 9.19 -13.17
C GLU A 113 -4.56 9.23 -14.49
N LEU A 114 -4.17 8.39 -15.45
CA LEU A 114 -4.80 8.31 -16.77
C LEU A 114 -6.26 7.83 -16.68
N ASP A 115 -6.57 6.84 -15.84
CA ASP A 115 -7.93 6.35 -15.65
C ASP A 115 -8.84 7.42 -15.02
N ASN A 116 -8.31 8.17 -14.04
CA ASN A 116 -9.02 9.31 -13.45
C ASN A 116 -9.30 10.39 -14.51
N THR A 117 -8.30 10.80 -15.29
CA THR A 117 -8.48 11.81 -16.35
C THR A 117 -9.47 11.35 -17.42
N LYS A 118 -9.42 10.07 -17.82
CA LYS A 118 -10.42 9.49 -18.74
C LYS A 118 -11.83 9.57 -18.17
N SER A 119 -11.99 9.27 -16.90
CA SER A 119 -13.28 9.33 -16.20
C SER A 119 -13.81 10.76 -16.14
N GLU A 120 -12.95 11.74 -15.86
CA GLU A 120 -13.30 13.17 -15.88
C GLU A 120 -13.71 13.64 -17.29
N ILE A 121 -12.92 13.31 -18.32
CA ILE A 121 -13.25 13.66 -19.71
C ILE A 121 -14.58 13.05 -20.12
N LYS A 122 -14.83 11.79 -19.76
CA LYS A 122 -16.09 11.11 -20.06
C LYS A 122 -17.28 11.81 -19.37
N ALA A 123 -17.12 12.20 -18.11
CA ALA A 123 -18.16 12.94 -17.38
C ALA A 123 -18.46 14.31 -18.03
N ILE A 124 -17.42 15.07 -18.39
CA ILE A 124 -17.56 16.36 -19.07
C ILE A 124 -18.19 16.19 -20.45
N SER A 125 -17.76 15.19 -21.22
CA SER A 125 -18.30 14.91 -22.55
C SER A 125 -19.80 14.61 -22.50
N ILE A 126 -20.26 13.84 -21.50
CA ILE A 126 -21.70 13.57 -21.32
C ILE A 126 -22.44 14.87 -21.03
N PHE A 127 -21.91 15.71 -20.14
CA PHE A 127 -22.53 16.99 -19.78
C PHE A 127 -22.64 17.96 -20.97
N LEU A 128 -21.60 18.04 -21.80
CA LEU A 128 -21.56 18.92 -22.98
C LEU A 128 -22.37 18.40 -24.17
N SER A 129 -22.70 17.11 -24.21
CA SER A 129 -23.42 16.51 -25.35
C SER A 129 -24.91 16.84 -25.39
N ASP A 130 -25.49 17.29 -24.28
CA ASP A 130 -26.90 17.68 -24.21
C ASP A 130 -27.05 19.22 -24.28
N PRO A 131 -27.60 19.78 -25.38
CA PRO A 131 -27.85 21.21 -25.51
C PRO A 131 -28.71 21.80 -24.39
N LEU A 132 -29.57 20.99 -23.76
CA LEU A 132 -30.41 21.39 -22.64
C LEU A 132 -29.60 21.49 -21.34
N MET A 133 -28.54 20.69 -21.17
CA MET A 133 -27.59 20.78 -20.05
C MET A 133 -26.66 21.99 -20.13
N LEU A 134 -26.54 22.62 -21.31
CA LEU A 134 -25.77 23.86 -21.52
C LEU A 134 -26.57 25.13 -21.22
N ASN A 135 -27.89 25.03 -21.02
CA ASN A 135 -28.76 26.17 -20.74
C ASN A 135 -28.92 26.39 -19.22
N PRO A 136 -28.42 27.50 -18.66
CA PRO A 136 -28.50 27.78 -17.22
C PRO A 136 -29.93 27.73 -16.66
N ASN A 137 -30.93 28.14 -17.45
CA ASN A 137 -32.32 28.14 -17.03
C ASN A 137 -32.89 26.72 -16.91
N HIS A 138 -32.47 25.82 -17.81
CA HIS A 138 -32.88 24.42 -17.78
C HIS A 138 -32.24 23.67 -16.61
N ILE A 139 -30.95 23.93 -16.34
CA ILE A 139 -30.27 23.40 -15.14
C ILE A 139 -31.00 23.85 -13.87
N LYS A 140 -31.34 25.15 -13.76
CA LYS A 140 -32.05 25.70 -12.60
C LYS A 140 -33.41 25.04 -12.37
N ALA A 141 -34.20 24.90 -13.44
CA ALA A 141 -35.49 24.20 -13.37
C ALA A 141 -35.34 22.73 -12.94
N MET A 142 -34.24 22.07 -13.33
CA MET A 142 -33.96 20.69 -12.94
C MET A 142 -33.53 20.58 -11.47
N ILE A 143 -32.75 21.54 -10.96
CA ILE A 143 -32.39 21.65 -9.53
C ILE A 143 -33.66 21.83 -8.70
N ASP A 144 -34.51 22.80 -9.06
CA ASP A 144 -35.76 23.07 -8.35
C ASP A 144 -36.69 21.85 -8.33
N SER A 145 -36.76 21.12 -9.45
CA SER A 145 -37.49 19.85 -9.56
C SER A 145 -36.93 18.77 -8.62
N LYS A 146 -35.60 18.62 -8.56
CA LYS A 146 -34.94 17.61 -7.74
C LYS A 146 -35.00 17.93 -6.24
N GLU A 147 -34.89 19.19 -5.86
CA GLU A 147 -35.08 19.64 -4.49
C GLU A 147 -36.52 19.36 -4.00
N LYS A 148 -37.50 19.55 -4.89
CA LYS A 148 -38.89 19.21 -4.59
C LYS A 148 -39.11 17.71 -4.39
N GLU A 149 -38.52 16.86 -5.26
CA GLU A 149 -38.52 15.40 -5.10
C GLU A 149 -37.86 14.95 -3.78
N ILE A 150 -36.75 15.58 -3.39
CA ILE A 150 -36.06 15.29 -2.12
C ILE A 150 -36.96 15.65 -0.94
N SER A 151 -37.62 16.81 -0.98
CA SER A 151 -38.54 17.25 0.07
C SER A 151 -39.76 16.33 0.19
N GLU A 152 -40.33 15.90 -0.93
CA GLU A 152 -41.44 14.93 -0.96
C GLU A 152 -41.04 13.58 -0.36
N LYS A 153 -39.87 13.05 -0.74
CA LYS A 153 -39.33 11.81 -0.15
C LYS A 153 -39.00 11.93 1.32
N GLN A 154 -38.47 13.08 1.77
CA GLN A 154 -38.23 13.33 3.19
C GLN A 154 -39.54 13.35 3.99
N ASN A 155 -40.59 13.95 3.43
CA ASN A 155 -41.91 13.95 4.05
C ASN A 155 -42.53 12.54 4.10
N GLU A 156 -42.35 11.72 3.07
CA GLU A 156 -42.73 10.30 3.11
C GLU A 156 -41.99 9.52 4.20
N ILE A 157 -40.68 9.71 4.35
CA ILE A 157 -39.87 9.03 5.36
C ILE A 157 -40.31 9.44 6.78
N ILE A 158 -40.60 10.72 7.01
CA ILE A 158 -41.10 11.24 8.30
C ILE A 158 -42.52 10.71 8.59
N GLY A 159 -43.35 10.59 7.55
CA GLY A 159 -44.72 10.06 7.66
C GLY A 159 -44.79 8.54 7.91
N ILE A 160 -43.76 7.77 7.55
CA ILE A 160 -43.67 6.33 7.85
C ILE A 160 -43.16 6.07 9.27
N GLY A 161 -42.46 7.05 9.87
CA GLY A 161 -41.91 6.97 11.24
C GLY A 161 -42.82 7.51 12.35
N SER A 162 -44.04 7.96 12.02
CA SER A 162 -45.06 8.49 12.94
C SER A 162 -46.25 7.54 13.02
#